data_AF-A0A8S2Y9W4-F1
#
_entry.id   AF-A0A8S2Y9W4-F1
#
_cell.length_a   1.000
_cell.length_b   1.000
_cell.length_c   1.000
_cell.angle_alpha   90.00
_cell.angle_beta   90.00
_cell.angle_gamma   90.00
#
_symmetry.space_group_name_H-M   'P 1'
#
loop_
_entity.id
_entity.type
_entity.pdbx_description
1 polymer ?
#
loop_
_entity_poly.entity_id
_entity_poly.type
_entity_poly.pdbx_seq_one_letter_code
_entity_poly.pdbx_strand_id
1 'polypeptide(L)'
;QELLLKQIVIVKHQQEIERQIQQKREQIQKCERALRCLQTYLIQAVQVLSSAVYQAKQKLQNIRRAKVFSSEDIIRYAYQLASVYATTAPDNWQQGDTRRPYPTDIEMRKGILGRLSEQTLQQQQQQALSVTAANIGPSSSYATG
;
A
#
# COMPACT_ATOMS: atom_id res chain seq x y z
N GLN A 1 65.01 24.12 -57.34
CA GLN A 1 63.63 23.87 -57.80
C GLN A 1 63.17 22.43 -57.53
N GLU A 2 64.01 21.40 -57.72
CA GLU A 2 63.62 20.00 -57.46
C GLU A 2 63.18 19.66 -56.01
N LEU A 3 63.84 20.25 -55.00
CA LEU A 3 63.51 20.02 -53.59
C LEU A 3 62.05 20.41 -53.28
N LEU A 4 61.58 21.49 -53.91
CA LEU A 4 60.24 22.04 -53.71
C LEU A 4 59.17 21.14 -54.37
N LEU A 5 59.47 20.57 -55.55
CA LEU A 5 58.62 19.57 -56.20
C LEU A 5 58.47 18.30 -55.36
N LYS A 6 59.57 17.78 -54.80
CA LYS A 6 59.53 16.62 -53.89
C LYS A 6 58.67 16.91 -52.65
N GLN A 7 58.80 18.11 -52.08
CA GLN A 7 58.00 18.52 -50.92
C GLN A 7 56.50 18.59 -51.25
N ILE A 8 56.12 19.10 -52.43
CA ILE A 8 54.72 19.14 -52.88
C ILE A 8 54.12 17.73 -52.99
N VAL A 9 54.88 16.76 -53.51
CA VAL A 9 54.42 15.37 -53.64
C VAL A 9 54.18 14.74 -52.25
N ILE A 10 55.10 14.97 -51.31
CA ILE A 10 54.96 14.48 -49.93
C ILE A 10 53.73 15.09 -49.26
N VAL A 11 53.51 16.40 -49.39
CA VAL A 11 52.34 17.07 -48.82
C VAL A 11 51.04 16.53 -49.42
N LYS A 12 50.98 16.27 -50.73
CA LYS A 12 49.80 15.64 -51.36
C LYS A 12 49.54 14.23 -50.84
N HIS A 13 50.58 13.44 -50.64
CA HIS A 13 50.45 12.10 -50.09
C HIS A 13 49.96 12.13 -48.63
N GLN A 14 50.53 13.02 -47.81
CA GLN A 14 50.09 13.21 -46.44
C GLN A 14 48.64 13.68 -46.36
N GLN A 15 48.20 14.56 -47.27
CA GLN A 15 46.81 15.02 -47.35
C GLN A 15 45.83 13.87 -47.64
N GLU A 16 46.19 12.94 -48.53
CA GLU A 16 45.35 11.78 -48.83
C GLU A 16 45.26 10.81 -47.64
N ILE A 17 46.37 10.59 -46.93
CA ILE A 17 46.38 9.78 -45.70
C ILE A 17 45.49 10.42 -44.63
N GLU A 18 45.62 11.73 -44.41
CA GLU A 18 44.76 12.47 -43.47
C GLU A 18 43.28 12.37 -43.84
N ARG A 19 42.95 12.44 -45.14
CA ARG A 19 41.58 12.25 -45.62
C ARG A 19 41.05 10.87 -45.25
N GLN A 20 41.84 9.81 -45.45
CA GLN A 20 41.44 8.44 -45.12
C GLN A 20 41.31 8.23 -43.61
N ILE A 21 42.23 8.80 -42.82
CA ILE A 21 42.16 8.77 -41.35
C ILE A 21 40.87 9.45 -40.87
N GLN A 22 40.54 10.61 -41.44
CA GLN A 22 39.32 11.34 -41.08
C GLN A 22 38.06 10.53 -41.39
N GLN A 23 37.98 9.92 -42.57
CA GLN A 23 36.85 9.03 -42.93
C GLN A 23 36.71 7.85 -41.96
N LYS A 24 37.82 7.21 -41.59
CA LYS A 24 37.81 6.11 -40.62
C LYS A 24 37.37 6.58 -39.23
N ARG A 25 37.85 7.74 -38.76
CA ARG A 25 37.45 8.35 -37.49
C ARG A 25 35.96 8.64 -37.45
N GLU A 26 35.39 9.18 -38.53
CA GLU A 26 33.94 9.42 -38.63
C GLU A 26 33.14 8.12 -38.55
N GLN A 27 33.61 7.06 -39.22
CA GLN A 27 32.94 5.76 -39.15
C GLN A 27 33.00 5.15 -37.75
N ILE A 28 34.16 5.24 -37.08
CA ILE A 28 34.31 4.83 -35.68
C ILE A 28 33.33 5.60 -34.79
N GLN A 29 33.26 6.93 -34.93
CA GLN A 29 32.33 7.74 -34.15
C GLN A 29 30.86 7.41 -34.39
N LYS A 30 30.47 7.03 -35.61
CA LYS A 30 29.11 6.55 -35.91
C LYS A 30 28.83 5.23 -35.20
N CYS A 31 29.74 4.26 -35.30
CA CYS A 31 29.62 2.97 -34.64
C CYS A 31 29.58 3.10 -33.12
N GLU A 32 30.45 3.93 -32.53
CA GLU A 32 30.45 4.16 -31.09
C GLU A 32 29.15 4.78 -30.58
N ARG A 33 28.57 5.72 -31.33
CA ARG A 33 27.26 6.30 -30.99
C ARG A 33 26.17 5.23 -30.96
N ALA A 34 26.12 4.39 -31.99
CA ALA A 34 25.16 3.29 -32.05
C ALA A 34 25.37 2.29 -30.89
N LEU A 35 26.63 1.93 -30.59
CA LEU A 35 26.97 1.03 -29.49
C LEU A 35 26.52 1.60 -28.14
N ARG A 36 26.78 2.89 -27.89
CA ARG A 36 26.33 3.56 -26.66
C ARG A 36 24.81 3.55 -26.54
N CYS A 37 24.08 3.88 -27.60
CA CYS A 37 22.61 3.81 -27.60
C CYS A 37 22.13 2.40 -27.27
N LEU A 38 22.67 1.36 -27.92
CA LEU A 38 22.28 -0.02 -27.68
C LEU A 38 22.57 -0.46 -26.24
N GLN A 39 23.74 -0.08 -25.70
CA GLN A 39 24.09 -0.37 -24.32
C GLN A 39 23.10 0.28 -23.33
N THR A 40 22.72 1.53 -23.55
CA THR A 40 21.71 2.21 -22.72
C THR A 40 20.37 1.47 -22.75
N TYR A 41 19.90 1.07 -23.94
CA TYR A 41 18.66 0.30 -24.06
C TYR A 41 18.72 -1.05 -23.34
N LEU A 42 19.85 -1.76 -23.44
CA LEU A 42 20.04 -3.03 -22.73
C LEU A 42 19.99 -2.83 -21.21
N ILE A 43 20.66 -1.81 -20.69
CA ILE A 43 20.64 -1.50 -19.25
C ILE A 43 19.21 -1.18 -18.79
N GLN A 44 18.48 -0.37 -19.55
CA GLN A 44 17.08 -0.05 -19.25
C GLN A 44 16.19 -1.30 -19.28
N ALA A 45 16.35 -2.16 -20.29
CA ALA A 45 15.61 -3.41 -20.38
C ALA A 45 15.89 -4.34 -19.20
N VAL A 46 17.17 -4.46 -18.79
CA VAL A 46 17.56 -5.25 -17.61
C VAL A 46 16.95 -4.69 -16.33
N GLN A 47 16.91 -3.36 -16.17
CA GLN A 47 16.31 -2.73 -15.00
C GLN A 47 14.80 -3.01 -14.91
N VAL A 48 14.08 -2.87 -16.02
CA VAL A 48 12.63 -3.17 -16.09
C VAL A 48 12.37 -4.66 -15.86
N LEU A 49 13.18 -5.54 -16.45
CA LEU A 49 13.02 -6.97 -16.25
C LEU A 49 13.27 -7.36 -14.79
N SER A 50 14.31 -6.80 -14.17
CA SER A 50 14.66 -7.08 -12.78
C SER A 50 13.54 -6.66 -11.81
N SER A 51 12.97 -5.47 -12.02
CA SER A 51 11.85 -4.99 -11.21
C SER A 51 10.58 -5.83 -11.43
N ALA A 52 10.28 -6.19 -12.68
CA ALA A 52 9.14 -7.06 -13.01
C ALA A 52 9.28 -8.45 -12.38
N VAL A 53 10.47 -9.06 -12.44
CA VAL A 53 10.74 -10.37 -11.82
C VAL A 53 10.60 -10.28 -10.29
N TYR A 54 11.10 -9.21 -9.67
CA TYR A 54 10.97 -9.00 -8.24
C TYR A 54 9.50 -8.88 -7.83
N GLN A 55 8.72 -8.05 -8.53
CA GLN A 55 7.29 -7.89 -8.29
C GLN A 55 6.52 -9.20 -8.52
N ALA A 56 6.84 -9.95 -9.57
CA ALA A 56 6.23 -11.24 -9.84
C ALA A 56 6.50 -12.25 -8.70
N LYS A 57 7.72 -12.29 -8.16
CA LYS A 57 8.07 -13.13 -7.01
C LYS A 57 7.28 -12.74 -5.77
N GLN A 58 7.18 -11.44 -5.45
CA GLN A 58 6.36 -10.97 -4.34
C GLN A 58 4.88 -11.34 -4.52
N LYS A 59 4.33 -11.12 -5.72
CA LYS A 59 2.94 -11.45 -6.03
C LYS A 59 2.67 -12.94 -5.87
N LEU A 60 3.59 -13.80 -6.31
CA LEU A 60 3.48 -15.25 -6.14
C LEU A 60 3.52 -15.67 -4.66
N GLN A 61 4.38 -15.04 -3.85
CA GLN A 61 4.40 -15.28 -2.40
C GLN A 61 3.06 -14.88 -1.76
N ASN A 62 2.48 -13.75 -2.17
CA ASN A 62 1.17 -13.32 -1.67
C ASN A 62 0.05 -14.26 -2.10
N ILE A 63 0.06 -14.73 -3.35
CA ILE A 63 -0.91 -15.73 -3.83
C ILE A 63 -0.79 -17.03 -3.03
N ARG A 64 0.43 -17.50 -2.73
CA ARG A 64 0.66 -18.70 -1.92
C ARG A 64 0.17 -18.54 -0.47
N ARG A 65 0.24 -17.33 0.09
CA ARG A 65 -0.27 -17.02 1.43
C ARG A 65 -1.78 -16.78 1.45
N ALA A 66 -2.37 -16.38 0.33
CA ALA A 66 -3.78 -16.01 0.25
C ALA A 66 -4.68 -17.25 0.40
N LYS A 67 -5.72 -17.11 1.23
CA LYS A 67 -6.80 -18.08 1.29
C LYS A 67 -7.75 -17.85 0.11
N VAL A 68 -8.19 -18.93 -0.52
CA VAL A 68 -9.17 -18.86 -1.62
C VAL A 68 -10.56 -18.60 -1.02
N PHE A 69 -11.28 -17.64 -1.58
CA PHE A 69 -12.66 -17.31 -1.23
C PHE A 69 -13.55 -17.49 -2.46
N SER A 70 -14.82 -17.82 -2.25
CA SER A 70 -15.81 -17.83 -3.34
C SER A 70 -15.98 -16.42 -3.88
N SER A 71 -16.08 -16.28 -5.21
CA SER A 71 -16.38 -14.99 -5.84
C SER A 71 -17.72 -14.42 -5.35
N GLU A 72 -18.67 -15.29 -5.02
CA GLU A 72 -19.98 -14.89 -4.48
C GLU A 72 -19.86 -14.20 -3.12
N ASP A 73 -19.02 -14.71 -2.22
CA ASP A 73 -18.81 -14.10 -0.91
C ASP A 73 -18.14 -12.73 -1.05
N ILE A 74 -17.17 -12.61 -1.95
CA ILE A 74 -16.52 -11.32 -2.26
C ILE A 74 -17.57 -10.32 -2.76
N ILE A 75 -18.46 -10.72 -3.68
CA ILE A 75 -19.51 -9.86 -4.22
C ILE A 75 -20.49 -9.46 -3.11
N ARG A 76 -20.93 -10.40 -2.27
CA ARG A 76 -21.88 -10.15 -1.18
C ARG A 76 -21.30 -9.17 -0.16
N TYR A 77 -20.06 -9.39 0.28
CA TYR A 77 -19.40 -8.50 1.22
C TYR A 77 -19.05 -7.14 0.61
N ALA A 78 -18.66 -7.08 -0.67
CA ALA A 78 -18.43 -5.82 -1.36
C ALA A 78 -19.73 -4.99 -1.45
N TYR A 79 -20.85 -5.63 -1.76
CA TYR A 79 -22.17 -4.98 -1.77
C TYR A 79 -22.58 -4.50 -0.37
N GLN A 80 -22.37 -5.33 0.66
CA GLN A 80 -22.63 -4.95 2.05
C GLN A 80 -21.76 -3.77 2.49
N LEU A 81 -20.46 -3.77 2.12
CA LEU A 81 -19.55 -2.67 2.38
C LEU A 81 -20.00 -1.39 1.67
N ALA A 82 -20.35 -1.47 0.38
CA ALA A 82 -20.77 -0.32 -0.39
C ALA A 82 -22.12 0.28 0.06
N SER A 83 -23.02 -0.54 0.60
CA SER A 83 -24.35 -0.09 1.03
C SER A 83 -24.40 0.40 2.48
N VAL A 84 -23.56 -0.13 3.37
CA VAL A 84 -23.62 0.14 4.82
C VAL A 84 -22.42 0.96 5.32
N TYR A 85 -21.28 0.93 4.64
CA TYR A 85 -20.03 1.51 5.12
C TYR A 85 -19.43 2.49 4.10
N ALA A 86 -18.87 3.61 4.55
CA ALA A 86 -18.15 4.50 3.63
C ALA A 86 -16.85 3.82 3.20
N THR A 87 -16.66 3.67 1.88
CA THR A 87 -15.54 2.91 1.30
C THR A 87 -14.18 3.59 1.53
N THR A 88 -14.20 4.88 1.87
CA THR A 88 -13.02 5.68 2.22
C THR A 88 -13.38 6.78 3.21
N ALA A 89 -12.48 7.01 4.15
CA ALA A 89 -12.50 8.16 5.06
C ALA A 89 -11.96 9.42 4.35
N PRO A 90 -12.74 10.49 4.19
CA PRO A 90 -12.21 11.80 3.84
C PRO A 90 -11.27 12.34 4.92
N ASP A 91 -10.24 13.08 4.52
CA ASP A 91 -9.17 13.58 5.39
C ASP A 91 -9.64 14.55 6.50
N ASN A 92 -10.89 15.05 6.42
CA ASN A 92 -11.45 15.99 7.38
C ASN A 92 -12.30 15.33 8.50
N TRP A 93 -12.33 14.01 8.60
CA TRP A 93 -13.08 13.32 9.65
C TRP A 93 -12.51 13.59 11.05
N GLN A 94 -13.28 14.26 11.91
CA GLN A 94 -12.95 14.55 13.32
C GLN A 94 -13.71 13.62 14.28
N GLN A 95 -13.17 13.37 15.48
CA GLN A 95 -13.80 12.46 16.46
C GLN A 95 -15.21 12.99 16.82
N GLY A 96 -16.23 12.13 16.74
CA GLY A 96 -17.64 12.51 16.97
C GLY A 96 -18.43 12.94 15.72
N ASP A 97 -17.81 12.95 14.54
CA ASP A 97 -18.50 13.24 13.27
C ASP A 97 -19.57 12.17 12.94
N THR A 98 -20.82 12.59 12.81
CA THR A 98 -21.99 11.73 12.51
C THR A 98 -21.91 11.08 11.13
N ARG A 99 -21.04 11.56 10.23
CA ARG A 99 -20.78 10.97 8.91
C ARG A 99 -19.87 9.74 8.98
N ARG A 100 -19.37 9.38 10.17
CA ARG A 100 -18.50 8.22 10.37
C ARG A 100 -19.31 6.92 10.25
N PRO A 101 -18.87 5.96 9.41
CA PRO A 101 -19.48 4.64 9.27
C PRO A 101 -19.03 3.70 10.40
N TYR A 102 -18.92 4.19 11.63
CA TYR A 102 -18.65 3.35 12.80
C TYR A 102 -19.94 3.26 13.63
N PRO A 103 -20.15 2.11 14.31
CA PRO A 103 -21.26 1.99 15.24
C PRO A 103 -21.23 3.15 16.24
N THR A 104 -22.28 3.97 16.24
CA THR A 104 -22.46 5.05 17.20
C THR A 104 -22.62 4.48 18.62
N ASP A 105 -22.38 5.28 19.66
CA ASP A 105 -22.53 4.83 21.05
C ASP A 105 -23.93 4.23 21.34
N ILE A 106 -24.94 4.76 20.65
CA ILE A 106 -26.33 4.28 20.72
C ILE A 106 -26.44 2.88 20.09
N GLU A 107 -25.84 2.65 18.92
CA GLU A 107 -25.81 1.34 18.26
C GLU A 107 -24.98 0.32 19.04
N MET A 108 -23.86 0.75 19.64
CA MET A 108 -23.04 -0.07 20.52
C MET A 108 -23.81 -0.50 21.77
N ARG A 109 -24.57 0.41 22.40
CA ARG A 109 -25.42 0.10 23.57
C ARG A 109 -26.56 -0.85 23.21
N LYS A 110 -27.15 -0.71 22.02
CA LYS A 110 -28.16 -1.64 21.49
C LYS A 110 -27.60 -3.02 21.14
N GLY A 111 -26.27 -3.15 21.06
CA GLY A 111 -25.58 -4.41 20.80
C GLY A 111 -25.74 -5.46 21.90
N ILE A 112 -25.24 -6.66 21.64
CA ILE A 112 -25.25 -7.77 22.62
C ILE A 112 -24.45 -7.39 23.87
N LEU A 113 -23.28 -6.77 23.70
CA LEU A 113 -22.42 -6.35 24.81
C LEU A 113 -23.09 -5.30 25.71
N GLY A 114 -23.78 -4.31 25.13
CA GLY A 114 -24.52 -3.32 25.90
C GLY A 114 -25.63 -3.95 26.73
N ARG A 115 -26.45 -4.81 26.12
CA ARG A 115 -27.54 -5.53 26.82
C ARG A 115 -27.03 -6.41 27.97
N LEU A 116 -25.93 -7.14 27.76
CA LEU A 116 -25.32 -7.98 28.80
C LEU A 116 -24.80 -7.16 29.98
N SER A 117 -24.20 -5.99 29.70
CA SER A 117 -23.75 -5.07 30.75
C SER A 117 -24.93 -4.53 31.57
N GLU A 118 -26.02 -4.12 30.91
CA GLU A 118 -27.23 -3.62 31.57
C GLU A 118 -27.89 -4.71 32.43
N GLN A 119 -27.97 -5.94 31.94
CA GLN A 119 -28.50 -7.09 32.71
C GLN A 119 -27.65 -7.41 33.94
N THR A 120 -26.33 -7.33 33.81
CA THR A 120 -25.40 -7.59 34.92
C THR A 120 -25.49 -6.50 35.99
N LEU A 121 -25.59 -5.23 35.57
CA LEU A 121 -25.82 -4.11 36.49
C LEU A 121 -27.19 -4.23 37.19
N GLN A 122 -28.24 -4.63 36.47
CA GLN A 122 -29.57 -4.85 37.06
C GLN A 122 -29.55 -5.98 38.09
N GLN A 123 -28.85 -7.09 37.83
CA GLN A 123 -28.70 -8.19 38.79
C GLN A 123 -27.94 -7.76 40.05
N GLN A 124 -26.84 -7.02 39.90
CA GLN A 124 -26.09 -6.49 41.04
C GLN A 124 -26.92 -5.51 41.87
N GLN A 125 -27.75 -4.68 41.22
CA GLN A 125 -28.62 -3.73 41.90
C GLN A 125 -29.78 -4.43 42.63
N GLN A 126 -30.36 -5.49 42.06
CA GLN A 126 -31.35 -6.33 42.74
C GLN A 126 -30.77 -7.06 43.94
N GLN A 127 -29.53 -7.57 43.84
CA GLN A 127 -28.82 -8.14 44.97
C GLN A 127 -28.62 -7.07 46.06
N ALA A 128 -28.07 -5.90 45.75
CA ALA A 128 -27.87 -4.80 46.69
C ALA A 128 -29.17 -4.35 47.40
N LEU A 129 -30.27 -4.23 46.65
CA LEU A 129 -31.59 -3.87 47.21
C LEU A 129 -32.15 -4.98 48.11
N SER A 130 -31.94 -6.26 47.77
CA SER A 130 -32.36 -7.39 48.61
C SER A 130 -31.57 -7.47 49.93
N VAL A 131 -30.27 -7.17 49.95
CA VAL A 131 -29.47 -7.12 51.19
C VAL A 131 -29.91 -5.95 52.08
N THR A 132 -30.31 -4.83 51.47
CA THR A 132 -30.78 -3.65 52.21
C THR A 132 -32.20 -3.86 52.76
N ALA A 133 -33.10 -4.47 51.99
CA ALA A 133 -34.45 -4.82 52.43
C ALA A 133 -34.45 -5.89 53.55
N ALA A 134 -33.51 -6.83 53.52
CA ALA A 134 -33.31 -7.80 54.60
C ALA A 134 -32.82 -7.16 55.91
N ASN A 135 -32.24 -5.95 55.86
CA ASN A 135 -31.70 -5.26 57.03
C ASN A 135 -32.69 -4.23 57.66
N ILE A 136 -33.88 -4.03 57.07
CA ILE A 136 -34.91 -3.08 57.54
C ILE A 136 -36.28 -3.79 57.75
N GLY A 137 -36.27 -5.10 58.02
CA GLY A 137 -37.44 -5.84 58.55
C GLY A 137 -37.60 -5.65 60.06
N PRO A 138 -38.82 -5.66 60.62
CA PRO A 138 -39.24 -4.74 61.67
C PRO A 138 -38.57 -5.00 63.01
N SER A 139 -38.05 -3.94 63.63
CA SER A 139 -37.81 -3.88 65.07
C SER A 139 -39.16 -4.01 65.79
N SER A 140 -39.55 -5.25 66.16
CA SER A 140 -40.63 -5.46 67.10
C SER A 140 -40.10 -5.24 68.51
N SER A 141 -40.33 -4.02 68.99
CA SER A 141 -40.38 -3.61 70.39
C SER A 141 -41.37 -4.46 71.22
N TYR A 142 -41.30 -4.30 72.56
CA TYR A 142 -42.22 -4.75 73.65
C TYR A 142 -42.42 -6.27 73.86
N ALA A 143 -42.52 -6.86 75.06
CA ALA A 143 -42.46 -6.42 76.46
C ALA A 143 -42.46 -7.67 77.39
N THR A 144 -41.86 -7.51 78.58
CA THR A 144 -42.19 -8.07 79.92
C THR A 144 -42.96 -9.40 80.09
N GLY A 145 -42.49 -10.23 81.03
CA GLY A 145 -43.28 -11.25 81.74
C GLY A 145 -42.44 -12.35 82.34
#